data_AF-A0AA46C5N5-F1
#
_entry.id   AF-A0AA46C5N5-F1
#
_cell.length_a   1.000
_cell.length_b   1.000
_cell.length_c   1.000
_cell.angle_alpha   90.00
_cell.angle_beta   90.00
_cell.angle_gamma   90.00
#
_symmetry.space_group_name_H-M   'P 1'
#
loop_
_entity.id
_entity.type
_entity.pdbx_description
1 polymer ?
#
loop_
_entity_poly.entity_id
_entity_poly.type
_entity_poly.pdbx_seq_one_letter_code
_entity_poly.pdbx_strand_id
1 'polypeptide(L)'
;MPHAGAWFPSSARWHPLESAVHGAGNMVLWETHTTSRQEGPAMPAFALQYFRRLALVAAMTGLAACGAAPEQSNPAPPISREAAAKRTVVPLTRPVALDKAGTIADLEFDLPPPRPGASADLMLGLRVWAADATSMYKIKDSINHGEFHARLHLTRVDGAAPVQIALTRISKDLSHRLPVAESGEVSATTSTSVDSAMLKDAGLLDQRSVYGVLSLAQVQRAVPGRYRLVVELRGDRPDLNEKNVELIVAYFNKGK
;
A
#
# COMPACT_ATOMS: atom_id res chain seq x y z
N MET A 1 -8.16 -2.61 68.81
CA MET A 1 -6.93 -2.51 68.00
C MET A 1 -7.31 -2.22 66.55
N PRO A 2 -6.59 -1.33 65.85
CA PRO A 2 -7.17 -0.46 64.83
C PRO A 2 -6.53 -0.58 63.42
N HIS A 3 -7.13 0.16 62.46
CA HIS A 3 -6.63 0.61 61.14
C HIS A 3 -6.40 -0.47 60.06
N ALA A 4 -6.58 -0.23 58.76
CA ALA A 4 -6.51 0.97 57.92
C ALA A 4 -7.42 0.75 56.68
N GLY A 5 -7.87 1.74 55.92
CA GLY A 5 -7.38 3.09 55.69
C GLY A 5 -7.68 3.39 54.22
N ALA A 6 -8.62 4.28 53.99
CA ALA A 6 -9.04 4.72 52.67
C ALA A 6 -8.18 5.92 52.23
N TRP A 7 -8.07 6.08 50.91
CA TRP A 7 -7.96 7.35 50.17
C TRP A 7 -6.58 7.97 49.84
N PHE A 8 -6.59 8.44 48.59
CA PHE A 8 -5.60 9.10 47.74
C PHE A 8 -4.72 10.17 48.39
N PRO A 9 -3.56 10.43 47.77
CA PRO A 9 -3.40 11.77 47.22
C PRO A 9 -2.70 11.81 45.85
N SER A 10 -3.06 12.84 45.08
CA SER A 10 -2.10 13.81 44.49
C SER A 10 -2.50 14.19 43.07
N SER A 11 -3.27 15.27 43.00
CA SER A 11 -3.51 16.08 41.83
C SER A 11 -2.26 16.91 41.52
N ALA A 12 -1.49 16.51 40.51
CA ALA A 12 -0.51 17.38 39.89
C ALA A 12 -1.22 18.29 38.88
N ARG A 13 -1.22 19.57 39.22
CA ARG A 13 -1.86 20.70 38.54
C ARG A 13 -1.00 21.09 37.33
N TRP A 14 -1.59 21.07 36.14
CA TRP A 14 -1.00 21.62 34.93
C TRP A 14 -1.09 23.16 34.97
N HIS A 15 0.03 23.84 34.78
CA HIS A 15 0.09 25.25 34.38
C HIS A 15 0.55 25.33 32.93
N PRO A 16 -0.17 26.01 32.03
CA PRO A 16 0.34 26.35 30.71
C PRO A 16 1.20 27.63 30.80
N LEU A 17 2.40 27.58 30.22
CA LEU A 17 3.19 28.75 29.88
C LEU A 17 2.68 29.29 28.54
N GLU A 18 1.88 30.36 28.60
CA GLU A 18 1.73 31.29 27.49
C GLU A 18 3.07 32.00 27.25
N SER A 19 3.52 32.01 26.00
CA SER A 19 4.47 32.99 25.51
C SER A 19 4.09 33.33 24.09
N ALA A 20 3.48 34.50 23.96
CA ALA A 20 3.23 35.20 22.71
C ALA A 20 4.57 35.70 22.14
N VAL A 21 4.78 35.52 20.83
CA VAL A 21 5.68 36.37 20.04
C VAL A 21 5.03 36.66 18.70
N HIS A 22 4.73 37.94 18.50
CA HIS A 22 4.47 38.59 17.22
C HIS A 22 5.67 38.46 16.28
N GLY A 23 5.43 38.34 14.98
CA GLY A 23 6.48 38.49 13.97
C GLY A 23 5.92 38.45 12.56
N ALA A 24 5.86 39.62 11.93
CA ALA A 24 5.23 39.91 10.65
C ALA A 24 6.00 39.38 9.42
N GLY A 25 5.25 39.19 8.33
CA GLY A 25 5.59 39.65 6.97
C GLY A 25 6.77 38.98 6.25
N ASN A 26 6.48 38.28 5.15
CA ASN A 26 6.65 38.88 3.81
C ASN A 26 6.16 37.93 2.72
N MET A 27 5.22 38.46 1.94
CA MET A 27 4.63 37.87 0.74
C MET A 27 5.54 38.23 -0.43
N VAL A 28 6.23 37.23 -0.99
CA VAL A 28 7.07 37.36 -2.18
C VAL A 28 6.16 37.18 -3.41
N LEU A 29 5.88 38.28 -4.10
CA LEU A 29 5.24 38.29 -5.41
C LEU A 29 6.34 38.40 -6.47
N TRP A 30 6.37 37.44 -7.39
CA TRP A 30 7.32 37.31 -8.49
C TRP A 30 6.90 38.19 -9.67
N GLU A 31 7.86 38.96 -10.20
CA GLU A 31 7.73 39.71 -11.45
C GLU A 31 7.76 38.76 -12.66
N THR A 32 6.94 39.06 -13.66
CA THR A 32 6.92 38.40 -14.97
C THR A 32 7.59 39.31 -15.99
N HIS A 33 8.64 38.83 -16.65
CA HIS A 33 9.22 39.50 -17.82
C HIS A 33 8.81 38.78 -19.10
N THR A 34 8.05 39.51 -19.92
CA THR A 34 7.54 39.16 -21.24
C THR A 34 8.64 39.20 -22.30
N THR A 35 8.70 38.18 -23.16
CA THR A 35 9.70 38.01 -24.23
C THR A 35 9.39 38.89 -25.44
N SER A 36 10.43 39.55 -25.97
CA SER A 36 10.40 40.32 -27.23
C SER A 36 10.53 39.43 -28.47
N ARG A 37 9.81 39.80 -29.53
CA ARG A 37 9.71 39.17 -30.85
C ARG A 37 10.52 40.00 -31.85
N GLN A 38 11.29 39.38 -32.75
CA GLN A 38 11.74 40.04 -33.98
C GLN A 38 11.81 39.06 -35.16
N GLU A 39 11.20 39.49 -36.27
CA GLU A 39 10.88 38.73 -37.48
C GLU A 39 11.96 38.87 -38.59
N GLY A 40 12.20 37.77 -39.33
CA GLY A 40 12.47 37.66 -40.78
C GLY A 40 13.78 38.16 -41.41
N PRO A 41 14.04 37.88 -42.72
CA PRO A 41 13.17 37.20 -43.70
C PRO A 41 13.83 36.25 -44.76
N ALA A 42 12.95 35.52 -45.49
CA ALA A 42 12.91 35.18 -46.94
C ALA A 42 13.94 34.26 -47.68
N MET A 43 13.41 33.08 -48.08
CA MET A 43 13.47 32.27 -49.34
C MET A 43 13.98 32.95 -50.65
N PRO A 44 14.48 32.23 -51.70
CA PRO A 44 13.67 31.27 -52.50
C PRO A 44 14.39 30.07 -53.19
N ALA A 45 13.54 29.22 -53.80
CA ALA A 45 13.84 28.01 -54.56
C ALA A 45 13.68 28.21 -56.08
N PHE A 46 14.48 27.55 -56.93
CA PHE A 46 14.23 27.10 -58.33
C PHE A 46 15.42 26.20 -58.74
N ALA A 47 15.27 24.88 -58.95
CA ALA A 47 14.86 24.18 -60.17
C ALA A 47 15.81 24.35 -61.39
N LEU A 48 16.61 23.33 -61.73
CA LEU A 48 16.79 22.87 -63.12
C LEU A 48 17.41 21.46 -63.20
N GLN A 49 16.84 20.68 -64.11
CA GLN A 49 17.14 19.29 -64.47
C GLN A 49 18.47 19.17 -65.25
N TYR A 50 19.15 18.03 -65.22
CA TYR A 50 19.54 17.28 -66.43
C TYR A 50 20.12 15.90 -66.09
N PHE A 51 19.68 14.92 -66.87
CA PHE A 51 19.99 13.49 -66.82
C PHE A 51 21.50 13.18 -66.80
N ARG A 52 21.92 12.29 -65.90
CA ARG A 52 22.90 11.25 -66.24
C ARG A 52 22.66 10.00 -65.41
N ARG A 53 22.34 8.92 -66.11
CA ARG A 53 22.16 7.56 -65.58
C ARG A 53 23.50 7.08 -65.02
N LEU A 54 23.51 6.74 -63.74
CA LEU A 54 24.45 5.77 -63.17
C LEU A 54 23.66 4.95 -62.16
N ALA A 55 23.39 3.71 -62.55
CA ALA A 55 22.87 2.69 -61.67
C ALA A 55 23.94 2.36 -60.62
N LEU A 56 23.61 2.59 -59.35
CA LEU A 56 24.31 1.94 -58.24
C LEU A 56 23.26 1.29 -57.35
N VAL A 57 23.17 -0.03 -57.47
CA VAL A 57 22.44 -0.90 -56.56
C VAL A 57 23.18 -0.87 -55.23
N ALA A 58 22.62 -0.19 -54.23
CA ALA A 58 23.03 -0.31 -52.84
C ALA A 58 21.88 -0.96 -52.08
N ALA A 59 22.12 -2.20 -51.64
CA ALA A 59 21.21 -2.99 -50.85
C ALA A 59 20.92 -2.29 -49.51
N MET A 60 19.70 -1.81 -49.32
CA MET A 60 19.18 -1.45 -48.00
C MET A 60 18.83 -2.75 -47.28
N THR A 61 19.76 -3.25 -46.47
CA THR A 61 19.46 -4.22 -45.42
C THR A 61 18.46 -3.57 -44.46
N GLY A 62 17.21 -4.01 -44.53
CA GLY A 62 16.18 -3.64 -43.58
C GLY A 62 16.56 -4.12 -42.19
N LEU A 63 17.01 -3.20 -41.34
CA LEU A 63 16.85 -3.35 -39.90
C LEU A 63 15.34 -3.24 -39.63
N ALA A 64 14.65 -4.37 -39.75
CA ALA A 64 13.39 -4.58 -39.05
C ALA A 64 13.74 -4.59 -37.56
N ALA A 65 13.86 -3.39 -36.99
CA ALA A 65 13.74 -3.21 -35.57
C ALA A 65 12.34 -3.71 -35.22
N CYS A 66 12.26 -4.91 -34.62
CA CYS A 66 11.10 -5.36 -33.88
C CYS A 66 10.94 -4.41 -32.68
N GLY A 67 10.44 -3.20 -32.95
CA GLY A 67 9.77 -2.38 -31.98
C GLY A 67 8.46 -3.07 -31.67
N ALA A 68 8.50 -4.09 -30.80
CA ALA A 68 7.33 -4.44 -30.03
C ALA A 68 6.95 -3.15 -29.30
N ALA A 69 5.85 -2.52 -29.73
CA ALA A 69 5.21 -1.50 -28.93
C ALA A 69 5.09 -2.07 -27.51
N PRO A 70 5.44 -1.32 -26.45
CA PRO A 70 5.27 -1.81 -25.09
C PRO A 70 3.81 -2.24 -24.99
N GLU A 71 3.61 -3.53 -24.77
CA GLU A 71 2.29 -4.12 -24.60
C GLU A 71 1.68 -3.35 -23.44
N GLN A 72 0.78 -2.40 -23.76
CA GLN A 72 0.02 -1.69 -22.75
C GLN A 72 -0.80 -2.77 -22.09
N SER A 73 -0.31 -3.26 -20.94
CA SER A 73 -0.94 -4.29 -20.15
C SER A 73 -2.33 -3.81 -19.83
N ASN A 74 -3.32 -4.30 -20.58
CA ASN A 74 -4.70 -4.02 -20.27
C ASN A 74 -4.96 -4.59 -18.87
N PRO A 75 -5.57 -3.82 -17.97
CA PRO A 75 -5.86 -4.29 -16.62
C PRO A 75 -6.60 -5.62 -16.68
N ALA A 76 -6.19 -6.58 -15.84
CA ALA A 76 -6.89 -7.85 -15.75
C ALA A 76 -8.36 -7.61 -15.40
N PRO A 77 -9.31 -8.36 -16.01
CA PRO A 77 -10.70 -8.29 -15.58
C PRO A 77 -10.79 -8.70 -14.10
N PRO A 78 -11.78 -8.15 -13.34
CA PRO A 78 -12.00 -8.57 -11.97
C PRO A 78 -12.19 -10.08 -11.88
N ILE A 79 -11.49 -10.73 -10.94
CA ILE A 79 -11.67 -12.15 -10.67
C ILE A 79 -12.79 -12.37 -9.66
N SER A 80 -13.39 -13.56 -9.67
CA SER A 80 -14.38 -13.93 -8.65
C SER A 80 -13.74 -13.98 -7.25
N ARG A 81 -14.55 -13.83 -6.21
CA ARG A 81 -14.08 -13.88 -4.81
C ARG A 81 -13.52 -15.26 -4.45
N GLU A 82 -14.11 -16.31 -5.01
CA GLU A 82 -13.66 -17.69 -4.85
C GLU A 82 -12.28 -17.89 -5.49
N ALA A 83 -12.01 -17.25 -6.63
CA ALA A 83 -10.69 -17.27 -7.25
C ALA A 83 -9.68 -16.45 -6.44
N ALA A 84 -10.06 -15.26 -5.97
CA ALA A 84 -9.23 -14.44 -5.10
C ALA A 84 -8.85 -15.19 -3.81
N ALA A 85 -9.81 -15.88 -3.19
CA ALA A 85 -9.64 -16.69 -1.99
C ALA A 85 -8.77 -17.95 -2.19
N LYS A 86 -8.43 -18.32 -3.42
CA LYS A 86 -7.49 -19.42 -3.72
C LYS A 86 -6.11 -18.94 -4.16
N ARG A 87 -5.96 -17.65 -4.48
CA ARG A 87 -4.69 -17.07 -4.96
C ARG A 87 -3.57 -17.19 -3.93
N THR A 88 -2.42 -17.73 -4.28
CA THR A 88 -1.27 -17.89 -3.38
C THR A 88 -0.09 -16.97 -3.71
N VAL A 89 -0.25 -16.00 -4.61
CA VAL A 89 0.83 -15.10 -5.04
C VAL A 89 0.47 -13.66 -4.70
N VAL A 90 1.37 -12.90 -4.08
CA VAL A 90 1.14 -11.48 -3.72
C VAL A 90 0.94 -10.62 -5.00
N PRO A 91 -0.04 -9.69 -5.01
CA PRO A 91 -1.00 -9.41 -3.95
C PRO A 91 -2.02 -10.53 -3.80
N LEU A 92 -2.48 -10.79 -2.58
CA LEU A 92 -3.55 -11.75 -2.33
C LEU A 92 -4.52 -11.22 -1.28
N THR A 93 -5.73 -11.76 -1.33
CA THR A 93 -6.73 -11.56 -0.29
C THR A 93 -7.36 -12.89 0.16
N ARG A 94 -7.85 -12.90 1.40
CA ARG A 94 -8.60 -14.03 1.98
C ARG A 94 -9.76 -13.50 2.80
N PRO A 95 -11.00 -13.93 2.55
CA PRO A 95 -12.10 -13.63 3.46
C PRO A 95 -11.76 -14.11 4.88
N VAL A 96 -12.06 -13.28 5.88
CA VAL A 96 -11.84 -13.61 7.29
C VAL A 96 -13.07 -13.24 8.11
N ALA A 97 -13.41 -14.08 9.08
CA ALA A 97 -14.38 -13.75 10.10
C ALA A 97 -13.62 -13.14 11.29
N LEU A 98 -14.09 -11.98 11.78
CA LEU A 98 -13.43 -11.29 12.88
C LEU A 98 -14.20 -11.35 14.20
N ASP A 99 -15.37 -12.00 14.22
CA ASP A 99 -16.30 -11.97 15.34
C ASP A 99 -15.89 -12.86 16.51
N LYS A 100 -15.07 -13.89 16.25
CA LYS A 100 -14.57 -14.83 17.25
C LYS A 100 -13.05 -14.81 17.37
N ALA A 101 -12.60 -15.01 18.61
CA ALA A 101 -11.21 -15.30 18.89
C ALA A 101 -10.77 -16.61 18.22
N GLY A 102 -9.47 -16.72 17.95
CA GLY A 102 -8.86 -17.89 17.31
C GLY A 102 -8.11 -17.56 16.02
N THR A 103 -7.65 -18.60 15.33
CA THR A 103 -6.93 -18.46 14.06
C THR A 103 -7.90 -18.04 12.95
N ILE A 104 -7.71 -16.85 12.41
CA ILE A 104 -8.51 -16.32 11.30
C ILE A 104 -7.85 -16.54 9.95
N ALA A 105 -6.54 -16.79 9.94
CA ALA A 105 -5.79 -17.11 8.74
C ALA A 105 -4.56 -17.94 9.06
N ASP A 106 -4.35 -18.97 8.24
CA ASP A 106 -3.11 -19.75 8.17
C ASP A 106 -2.92 -20.10 6.68
N LEU A 107 -1.97 -19.43 6.03
CA LEU A 107 -1.75 -19.61 4.60
C LEU A 107 -0.28 -19.52 4.23
N GLU A 108 0.07 -20.22 3.16
CA GLU A 108 1.33 -20.03 2.47
C GLU A 108 1.13 -19.20 1.20
N PHE A 109 2.14 -18.40 0.87
CA PHE A 109 2.14 -17.59 -0.33
C PHE A 109 3.54 -17.36 -0.89
N ASP A 110 3.58 -17.10 -2.20
CA ASP A 110 4.74 -16.65 -2.93
C ASP A 110 4.75 -15.12 -2.99
N LEU A 111 5.90 -14.55 -2.63
CA LEU A 111 6.21 -13.14 -2.72
C LEU A 111 7.12 -12.90 -3.92
N PRO A 112 6.60 -12.46 -5.07
CA PRO A 112 7.42 -12.04 -6.19
C PRO A 112 8.12 -10.72 -5.87
N PRO A 113 9.15 -10.30 -6.65
CA PRO A 113 9.69 -8.95 -6.57
C PRO A 113 8.59 -7.89 -6.69
N PRO A 114 8.74 -6.73 -6.02
CA PRO A 114 7.80 -5.62 -6.20
C PRO A 114 7.80 -5.15 -7.66
N ARG A 115 6.64 -4.72 -8.16
CA ARG A 115 6.57 -4.14 -9.51
C ARG A 115 7.42 -2.87 -9.59
N PRO A 116 7.88 -2.48 -10.79
CA PRO A 116 8.46 -1.16 -10.99
C PRO A 116 7.54 -0.07 -10.42
N GLY A 117 8.07 0.78 -9.54
CA GLY A 117 7.32 1.86 -8.90
C GLY A 117 6.59 1.50 -7.60
N ALA A 118 6.58 0.24 -7.17
CA ALA A 118 6.09 -0.14 -5.83
C ALA A 118 7.22 -0.04 -4.77
N SER A 119 6.83 0.08 -3.50
CA SER A 119 7.77 -0.09 -2.39
C SER A 119 8.17 -1.56 -2.24
N ALA A 120 9.37 -1.83 -1.72
CA ALA A 120 9.77 -3.17 -1.29
C ALA A 120 9.22 -3.54 0.10
N ASP A 121 8.55 -2.60 0.78
CA ASP A 121 7.92 -2.87 2.07
C ASP A 121 6.62 -3.65 1.87
N LEU A 122 6.48 -4.76 2.58
CA LEU A 122 5.31 -5.63 2.55
C LEU A 122 4.33 -5.24 3.66
N MET A 123 3.05 -5.11 3.32
CA MET A 123 1.95 -4.88 4.24
C MET A 123 1.22 -6.18 4.55
N LEU A 124 0.99 -6.44 5.84
CA LEU A 124 0.11 -7.49 6.36
C LEU A 124 -1.04 -6.81 7.09
N GLY A 125 -2.28 -7.04 6.67
CA GLY A 125 -3.39 -6.27 7.21
C GLY A 125 -4.76 -6.73 6.75
N LEU A 126 -5.73 -5.85 6.95
CA LEU A 126 -7.12 -6.08 6.61
C LEU A 126 -7.54 -5.14 5.49
N ARG A 127 -8.32 -5.66 4.54
CA ARG A 127 -9.05 -4.91 3.55
C ARG A 127 -10.53 -5.03 3.88
N VAL A 128 -11.20 -3.90 3.97
CA VAL A 128 -12.66 -3.81 4.09
C VAL A 128 -13.25 -3.35 2.78
N TRP A 129 -14.49 -3.75 2.49
CA TRP A 129 -15.18 -3.29 1.29
C TRP A 129 -16.68 -3.13 1.50
N ALA A 130 -17.28 -2.25 0.71
CA ALA A 130 -18.73 -2.07 0.66
C ALA A 130 -19.14 -1.49 -0.71
N ALA A 131 -20.45 -1.43 -0.98
CA ALA A 131 -20.97 -0.81 -2.21
C ALA A 131 -20.74 0.71 -2.26
N ASP A 132 -20.61 1.35 -1.09
CA ASP A 132 -20.45 2.80 -0.96
C ASP A 132 -19.39 3.16 0.09
N ALA A 133 -18.86 4.39 -0.02
CA ALA A 133 -17.81 4.87 0.85
C ALA A 133 -18.26 4.98 2.32
N THR A 134 -19.50 5.42 2.58
CA THR A 134 -20.00 5.59 3.95
C THR A 134 -20.03 4.26 4.69
N SER A 135 -20.56 3.21 4.06
CA SER A 135 -20.59 1.86 4.62
C SER A 135 -19.18 1.29 4.81
N MET A 136 -18.27 1.50 3.85
CA MET A 136 -16.88 1.07 3.95
C MET A 136 -16.18 1.75 5.15
N TYR A 137 -16.30 3.07 5.28
CA TYR A 137 -15.70 3.82 6.40
C TYR A 137 -16.27 3.39 7.74
N LYS A 138 -17.58 3.13 7.85
CA LYS A 138 -18.18 2.60 9.10
C LYS A 138 -17.52 1.29 9.55
N ILE A 139 -17.30 0.34 8.63
CA ILE A 139 -16.62 -0.92 8.95
C ILE A 139 -15.16 -0.64 9.34
N LYS A 140 -14.46 0.16 8.52
CA LYS A 140 -13.06 0.50 8.74
C LYS A 140 -12.84 1.16 10.11
N ASP A 141 -13.67 2.12 10.48
CA ASP A 141 -13.54 2.88 11.73
C ASP A 141 -13.87 2.03 12.95
N SER A 142 -14.84 1.12 12.85
CA SER A 142 -15.15 0.14 13.91
C SER A 142 -13.95 -0.78 14.21
N ILE A 143 -13.18 -1.16 13.19
CA ILE A 143 -11.95 -1.94 13.37
C ILE A 143 -10.80 -1.05 13.87
N ASN A 144 -10.61 0.14 13.30
CA ASN A 144 -9.47 1.01 13.57
C ASN A 144 -9.49 1.65 14.97
N HIS A 145 -10.67 2.04 15.44
CA HIS A 145 -10.83 2.71 16.73
C HIS A 145 -11.25 1.76 17.86
N GLY A 146 -11.73 0.55 17.53
CA GLY A 146 -12.02 -0.49 18.51
C GLY A 146 -10.75 -1.16 19.07
N GLU A 147 -10.91 -1.98 20.11
CA GLU A 147 -9.85 -2.83 20.64
C GLU A 147 -9.55 -3.97 19.65
N PHE A 148 -8.37 -3.97 19.05
CA PHE A 148 -7.97 -5.00 18.09
C PHE A 148 -6.71 -5.71 18.58
N HIS A 149 -6.91 -6.84 19.26
CA HIS A 149 -5.83 -7.66 19.79
C HIS A 149 -5.62 -8.89 18.91
N ALA A 150 -4.52 -8.89 18.15
CA ALA A 150 -4.14 -9.99 17.28
C ALA A 150 -2.71 -10.45 17.56
N ARG A 151 -2.40 -11.66 17.10
CA ARG A 151 -1.06 -12.21 17.03
C ARG A 151 -0.75 -12.57 15.60
N LEU A 152 0.40 -12.10 15.10
CA LEU A 152 0.86 -12.31 13.74
C LEU A 152 2.25 -12.94 13.73
N HIS A 153 2.37 -14.06 13.03
CA HIS A 153 3.66 -14.68 12.74
C HIS A 153 3.84 -14.83 11.24
N LEU A 154 4.96 -14.31 10.74
CA LEU A 154 5.39 -14.51 9.37
C LEU A 154 6.68 -15.32 9.38
N THR A 155 6.68 -16.44 8.67
CA THR A 155 7.83 -17.34 8.59
C THR A 155 8.20 -17.52 7.12
N ARG A 156 9.48 -17.40 6.79
CA ARG A 156 10.00 -17.78 5.47
C ARG A 156 10.22 -19.29 5.44
N VAL A 157 9.76 -19.96 4.38
CA VAL A 157 9.66 -21.43 4.31
C VAL A 157 10.32 -22.04 3.06
N ASP A 158 11.00 -21.25 2.24
CA ASP A 158 11.72 -21.72 1.04
C ASP A 158 13.20 -22.09 1.28
N GLY A 159 13.67 -21.98 2.53
CA GLY A 159 15.02 -22.37 2.94
C GLY A 159 15.09 -23.78 3.54
N ALA A 160 16.30 -24.19 3.95
CA ALA A 160 16.51 -25.49 4.61
C ALA A 160 15.77 -25.62 5.95
N ALA A 161 15.52 -24.50 6.64
CA ALA A 161 14.74 -24.43 7.86
C ALA A 161 13.82 -23.21 7.82
N PRO A 162 12.61 -23.28 8.43
CA PRO A 162 11.75 -22.11 8.56
C PRO A 162 12.41 -21.00 9.39
N VAL A 163 12.33 -19.75 8.91
CA VAL A 163 12.92 -18.58 9.58
C VAL A 163 11.83 -17.57 9.93
N GLN A 164 11.69 -17.24 11.20
CA GLN A 164 10.76 -16.20 11.65
C GLN A 164 11.21 -14.82 11.17
N ILE A 165 10.29 -14.06 10.59
CA ILE A 165 10.53 -12.71 10.07
C ILE A 165 10.15 -11.67 11.12
N ALA A 166 11.07 -10.77 11.41
CA ALA A 166 10.82 -9.63 12.28
C ALA A 166 9.78 -8.69 11.64
N LEU A 167 8.74 -8.38 12.41
CA LEU A 167 7.65 -7.51 11.99
C LEU A 167 7.78 -6.13 12.64
N THR A 168 7.26 -5.12 11.96
CA THR A 168 7.10 -3.77 12.48
C THR A 168 5.66 -3.32 12.34
N ARG A 169 5.23 -2.32 13.12
CA ARG A 169 3.92 -1.68 13.01
C ARG A 169 4.07 -0.18 13.06
N ILE A 170 3.05 0.53 12.60
CA ILE A 170 2.96 1.98 12.74
C ILE A 170 2.21 2.30 14.03
N SER A 171 2.70 3.27 14.80
CA SER A 171 2.04 3.78 16.00
C SER A 171 0.70 4.42 15.64
N LYS A 172 -0.23 4.50 16.61
CA LYS A 172 -1.59 5.05 16.36
C LYS A 172 -1.58 6.51 15.89
N ASP A 173 -0.59 7.29 16.30
CA ASP A 173 -0.36 8.68 15.86
C ASP A 173 0.33 8.78 14.49
N LEU A 174 0.59 7.64 13.83
CA LEU A 174 1.15 7.52 12.48
C LEU A 174 2.58 8.08 12.32
N SER A 175 3.26 8.39 13.42
CA SER A 175 4.55 9.09 13.42
C SER A 175 5.75 8.14 13.55
N HIS A 176 5.55 6.98 14.18
CA HIS A 176 6.63 6.07 14.52
C HIS A 176 6.40 4.67 13.97
N ARG A 177 7.49 4.08 13.48
CA ARG A 177 7.55 2.65 13.21
C ARG A 177 8.14 1.94 14.43
N LEU A 178 7.39 0.99 14.96
CA LEU A 178 7.72 0.26 16.18
C LEU A 178 7.95 -1.23 15.84
N PRO A 179 8.91 -1.91 16.48
CA PRO A 179 9.03 -3.35 16.35
C PRO A 179 7.79 -4.05 16.94
N VAL A 180 7.38 -5.15 16.32
CA VAL A 180 6.47 -6.11 16.94
C VAL A 180 7.34 -7.09 17.72
N ALA A 181 6.97 -7.37 18.97
CA ALA A 181 7.70 -8.32 19.81
C ALA A 181 7.69 -9.74 19.19
N GLU A 182 8.60 -10.60 19.63
CA GLU A 182 8.68 -11.99 19.14
C GLU A 182 7.39 -12.79 19.40
N SER A 183 6.60 -12.39 20.41
CA SER A 183 5.26 -12.94 20.66
C SER A 183 4.26 -12.68 19.55
N GLY A 184 4.57 -11.81 18.59
CA GLY A 184 3.73 -11.46 17.45
C GLY A 184 2.56 -10.52 17.78
N GLU A 185 2.49 -9.98 19.00
CA GLU A 185 1.31 -9.26 19.47
C GLU A 185 1.16 -7.86 18.85
N VAL A 186 -0.03 -7.61 18.31
CA VAL A 186 -0.45 -6.36 17.70
C VAL A 186 -1.76 -5.93 18.35
N SER A 187 -1.77 -4.74 18.97
CA SER A 187 -2.90 -4.23 19.77
C SER A 187 -3.69 -3.11 19.09
N ALA A 188 -3.35 -2.79 17.83
CA ALA A 188 -4.00 -1.73 17.08
C ALA A 188 -3.83 -1.97 15.58
N THR A 189 -4.77 -1.42 14.81
CA THR A 189 -4.61 -1.26 13.36
C THR A 189 -4.35 0.21 13.03
N THR A 190 -3.83 0.47 11.83
CA THR A 190 -3.65 1.84 11.31
C THR A 190 -4.18 1.95 9.89
N SER A 191 -4.95 3.00 9.62
CA SER A 191 -5.42 3.32 8.27
C SER A 191 -4.24 3.52 7.32
N THR A 192 -4.27 2.86 6.16
CA THR A 192 -3.22 2.97 5.15
C THR A 192 -3.75 2.74 3.73
N SER A 193 -2.83 2.67 2.77
CA SER A 193 -3.08 2.24 1.39
C SER A 193 -1.97 1.30 0.91
N VAL A 194 -2.25 0.52 -0.11
CA VAL A 194 -1.27 -0.33 -0.82
C VAL A 194 -1.17 0.10 -2.26
N ASP A 195 -0.20 -0.47 -2.99
CA ASP A 195 -0.10 -0.30 -4.44
C ASP A 195 -1.42 -0.70 -5.13
N SER A 196 -2.22 0.28 -5.54
CA SER A 196 -3.53 0.00 -6.13
C SER A 196 -3.39 -0.59 -7.54
N ALA A 197 -2.28 -0.29 -8.24
CA ALA A 197 -1.99 -0.89 -9.53
C ALA A 197 -1.77 -2.40 -9.39
N MET A 198 -1.12 -2.85 -8.30
CA MET A 198 -0.97 -4.29 -8.04
C MET A 198 -2.29 -5.02 -7.88
N LEU A 199 -3.22 -4.43 -7.14
CA LEU A 199 -4.53 -5.02 -6.93
C LEU A 199 -5.33 -5.04 -8.23
N LYS A 200 -5.24 -3.97 -9.02
CA LYS A 200 -5.89 -3.86 -10.33
C LYS A 200 -5.39 -4.91 -11.30
N ASP A 201 -4.07 -5.05 -11.44
CA ASP A 201 -3.44 -6.01 -12.37
C ASP A 201 -3.71 -7.46 -11.97
N ALA A 202 -3.94 -7.73 -10.68
CA ALA A 202 -4.33 -9.04 -10.19
C ALA A 202 -5.85 -9.32 -10.29
N GLY A 203 -6.64 -8.37 -10.81
CA GLY A 203 -8.10 -8.48 -10.87
C GLY A 203 -8.78 -8.44 -9.50
N LEU A 204 -8.10 -7.94 -8.46
CA LEU A 204 -8.59 -7.92 -7.08
C LEU A 204 -9.45 -6.69 -6.75
N LEU A 205 -9.75 -5.84 -7.73
CA LEU A 205 -10.61 -4.67 -7.58
C LEU A 205 -11.87 -4.83 -8.40
N ASP A 206 -13.02 -4.79 -7.74
CA ASP A 206 -14.33 -4.67 -8.38
C ASP A 206 -14.73 -3.18 -8.46
N GLN A 207 -15.10 -2.73 -9.65
CA GLN A 207 -15.53 -1.35 -9.91
C GLN A 207 -16.83 -0.98 -9.17
N ARG A 208 -17.59 -1.96 -8.71
CA ARG A 208 -18.84 -1.77 -7.95
C ARG A 208 -18.60 -1.66 -6.44
N SER A 209 -17.36 -1.76 -5.99
CA SER A 209 -16.99 -1.77 -4.57
C SER A 209 -16.02 -0.64 -4.24
N VAL A 210 -16.16 -0.09 -3.04
CA VAL A 210 -15.22 0.84 -2.42
C VAL A 210 -14.42 0.06 -1.37
N TYR A 211 -13.09 0.23 -1.39
CA TYR A 211 -12.16 -0.49 -0.53
C TYR A 211 -11.47 0.43 0.48
N GLY A 212 -11.24 -0.08 1.69
CA GLY A 212 -10.40 0.53 2.71
C GLY A 212 -9.38 -0.46 3.24
N VAL A 213 -8.20 0.03 3.66
CA VAL A 213 -7.11 -0.83 4.14
C VAL A 213 -6.65 -0.40 5.53
N LEU A 214 -6.38 -1.39 6.37
CA LEU A 214 -5.86 -1.27 7.73
C LEU A 214 -4.60 -2.13 7.86
N SER A 215 -3.49 -1.52 8.25
CA SER A 215 -2.23 -2.22 8.52
C SER A 215 -2.26 -2.84 9.91
N LEU A 216 -1.84 -4.10 10.02
CA LEU A 216 -1.53 -4.77 11.28
C LEU A 216 -0.02 -4.77 11.52
N ALA A 217 0.73 -5.21 10.51
CA ALA A 217 2.17 -5.31 10.55
C ALA A 217 2.79 -5.09 9.17
N GLN A 218 4.10 -4.89 9.15
CA GLN A 218 4.89 -4.59 7.96
C GLN A 218 6.23 -5.31 8.03
N VAL A 219 6.72 -5.72 6.87
CA VAL A 219 8.10 -6.17 6.68
C VAL A 219 8.82 -5.13 5.84
N GLN A 220 9.89 -4.55 6.38
CA GLN A 220 10.71 -3.60 5.62
C GLN A 220 11.58 -4.36 4.63
N ARG A 221 11.61 -3.87 3.37
CA ARG A 221 12.43 -4.46 2.29
C ARG A 221 12.29 -5.99 2.21
N ALA A 222 11.05 -6.46 2.12
CA ALA A 222 10.75 -7.88 2.08
C ALA A 222 11.43 -8.54 0.87
N VAL A 223 12.20 -9.60 1.14
CA VAL A 223 12.94 -10.35 0.11
C VAL A 223 11.97 -11.30 -0.61
N PRO A 224 12.00 -11.42 -1.94
CA PRO A 224 11.19 -12.40 -2.66
C PRO A 224 11.40 -13.83 -2.14
N GLY A 225 10.35 -14.64 -2.19
CA GLY A 225 10.39 -16.02 -1.66
C GLY A 225 9.04 -16.57 -1.23
N ARG A 226 9.06 -17.73 -0.58
CA ARG A 226 7.84 -18.37 -0.03
C ARG A 226 7.72 -18.15 1.47
N TYR A 227 6.51 -17.80 1.89
CA TYR A 227 6.20 -17.44 3.27
C TYR A 227 4.96 -18.17 3.77
N ARG A 228 4.88 -18.39 5.08
CA ARG A 228 3.66 -18.77 5.81
C ARG A 228 3.27 -17.64 6.75
N LEU A 229 2.00 -17.25 6.71
CA LEU A 229 1.41 -16.25 7.60
C LEU A 229 0.33 -16.89 8.45
N VAL A 230 0.47 -16.76 9.76
CA VAL A 230 -0.55 -17.13 10.75
C VAL A 230 -1.04 -15.86 11.44
N VAL A 231 -2.37 -15.69 11.49
CA VAL A 231 -3.03 -14.57 12.16
C VAL A 231 -4.08 -15.12 13.12
N GLU A 232 -3.96 -14.73 14.38
CA GLU A 232 -4.90 -15.09 15.45
C GLU A 232 -5.53 -13.84 16.05
N LEU A 233 -6.83 -13.87 16.30
CA LEU A 233 -7.52 -12.91 17.16
C LEU A 233 -7.52 -13.40 18.60
N ARG A 234 -7.24 -12.50 19.54
CA ARG A 234 -7.12 -12.82 20.97
C ARG A 234 -8.42 -12.64 21.75
N GLY A 235 -9.42 -11.99 21.17
CA GLY A 235 -10.71 -11.76 21.81
C GLY A 235 -11.83 -11.74 20.79
N ASP A 236 -13.03 -12.09 21.25
CA ASP A 236 -14.26 -12.01 20.47
C ASP A 236 -14.59 -10.55 20.14
N ARG A 237 -15.11 -10.32 18.93
CA ARG A 237 -15.57 -9.02 18.44
C ARG A 237 -16.94 -9.18 17.75
N PRO A 238 -18.00 -9.53 18.50
CA PRO A 238 -19.32 -9.78 17.89
C PRO A 238 -19.88 -8.57 17.13
N ASP A 239 -19.39 -7.36 17.40
CA ASP A 239 -19.66 -6.14 16.64
C ASP A 239 -19.17 -6.21 15.17
N LEU A 240 -18.20 -7.07 14.88
CA LEU A 240 -17.63 -7.33 13.57
C LEU A 240 -18.23 -8.56 12.87
N ASN A 241 -19.34 -9.12 13.38
CA ASN A 241 -20.03 -10.22 12.73
C ASN A 241 -20.54 -9.81 11.33
N GLU A 242 -20.40 -10.74 10.38
CA GLU A 242 -20.84 -10.61 8.98
C GLU A 242 -20.31 -9.35 8.27
N LYS A 243 -19.22 -8.75 8.76
CA LYS A 243 -18.59 -7.62 8.08
C LYS A 243 -17.76 -8.11 6.90
N ASN A 244 -17.82 -7.33 5.83
CA ASN A 244 -17.04 -7.54 4.62
C ASN A 244 -15.57 -7.23 4.87
N VAL A 245 -14.83 -8.22 5.37
CA VAL A 245 -13.41 -8.10 5.70
C VAL A 245 -12.62 -9.23 5.07
N GLU A 246 -11.44 -8.88 4.56
CA GLU A 246 -10.47 -9.80 4.03
C GLU A 246 -9.11 -9.53 4.67
N LEU A 247 -8.35 -10.57 4.97
CA LEU A 247 -6.90 -10.44 5.09
C LEU A 247 -6.34 -10.01 3.73
N ILE A 248 -5.36 -9.11 3.73
CA ILE A 248 -4.62 -8.68 2.56
C ILE A 248 -3.12 -8.74 2.81
N VAL A 249 -2.39 -9.25 1.83
CA VAL A 249 -0.93 -9.19 1.75
C VAL A 249 -0.56 -8.51 0.44
N ALA A 250 0.12 -7.37 0.53
CA ALA A 250 0.41 -6.51 -0.62
C ALA A 250 1.61 -5.59 -0.36
N TYR A 251 2.26 -5.13 -1.42
CA TYR A 251 3.29 -4.10 -1.33
C TYR A 251 2.66 -2.71 -1.11
N PHE A 252 3.37 -1.85 -0.38
CA PHE A 252 2.99 -0.45 -0.30
C PHE A 252 3.20 0.27 -1.63
N ASN A 253 2.44 1.36 -1.85
CA ASN A 253 2.83 2.37 -2.82
C ASN A 253 4.24 2.85 -2.47
N LYS A 254 5.05 3.17 -3.49
CA LYS A 254 6.25 3.95 -3.23
C LYS A 254 5.82 5.31 -2.66
N GLY A 255 6.37 5.69 -1.51
CA GLY A 255 6.23 7.05 -1.00
C GLY A 255 6.76 8.04 -2.05
N LYS A 256 6.21 9.26 -2.04
CA LYS A 256 6.85 10.36 -2.75
C LYS A 256 8.16 10.73 -2.08
#